data_AF-A0A1F2WZ79-F1
#
_entry.id   AF-A0A1F2WZ79-F1
#
_cell.length_a   1.000
_cell.length_b   1.000
_cell.length_c   1.000
_cell.angle_alpha   90.00
_cell.angle_beta   90.00
_cell.angle_gamma   90.00
#
_symmetry.space_group_name_H-M   'P 1'
#
loop_
_entity.id
_entity.type
_entity.pdbx_description
1 polymer ?
#
loop_
_entity_poly.entity_id
_entity_poly.type
_entity_poly.pdbx_seq_one_letter_code
_entity_poly.pdbx_strand_id
1 'polypeptide(L)' 'MAERKQFLLRIDPQLWADLEAWAADELRSVNGQIEYVLREAVRTRRRSHQKGTEDEGPTAGDAGR' A
#
# COMPACT_ATOMS: atom_id res chain seq x y z
N MET A 1 4.43 14.89 -16.36
CA MET A 1 3.76 13.80 -15.61
C MET A 1 4.55 12.54 -15.89
N ALA A 2 4.98 11.81 -14.86
CA ALA A 2 5.64 10.52 -15.07
C ALA A 2 4.70 9.59 -15.85
N GLU A 3 5.26 8.80 -16.77
CA GLU A 3 4.49 7.88 -17.59
C GLU A 3 3.79 6.84 -16.70
N ARG A 4 2.48 6.68 -16.88
CA ARG A 4 1.70 5.68 -16.14
C ARG A 4 1.78 4.35 -16.85
N LYS A 5 2.21 3.30 -16.14
CA LYS A 5 2.21 1.94 -16.66
C LYS A 5 0.77 1.46 -16.86
N GLN A 6 0.42 1.14 -18.11
CA GLN A 6 -0.86 0.52 -18.46
C GLN A 6 -0.69 -1.00 -18.47
N PHE A 7 -1.61 -1.72 -17.83
CA PHE A 7 -1.63 -3.18 -17.84
C PHE A 7 -3.07 -3.68 -17.64
N LEU A 8 -3.36 -4.88 -18.13
CA LEU A 8 -4.64 -5.53 -17.89
C LEU A 8 -4.65 -6.14 -16.49
N LEU A 9 -5.57 -5.67 -15.65
CA LEU A 9 -5.81 -6.23 -14.33
C LEU A 9 -6.93 -7.27 -14.43
N ARG A 10 -6.67 -8.49 -13.98
CA ARG A 10 -7.72 -9.47 -13.73
C ARG A 10 -8.22 -9.25 -12.31
N ILE A 11 -9.51 -8.98 -12.17
CA ILE A 11 -10.15 -8.70 -10.89
C ILE A 11 -11.41 -9.56 -10.77
N ASP A 12 -11.71 -9.97 -9.54
CA ASP A 12 -12.98 -10.62 -9.25
C ASP A 12 -14.15 -9.65 -9.50
N PRO A 13 -15.24 -10.08 -10.15
CA PRO A 13 -16.36 -9.20 -10.48
C PRO A 13 -17.05 -8.59 -9.25
N GLN A 14 -17.12 -9.30 -8.13
CA GLN A 14 -17.73 -8.78 -6.91
C GLN A 14 -16.86 -7.67 -6.33
N LEU A 15 -15.54 -7.89 -6.28
CA LEU A 15 -14.60 -6.86 -5.84
C LEU A 15 -14.65 -5.61 -6.74
N TRP A 16 -14.85 -5.78 -8.05
CA TRP A 16 -15.04 -4.65 -8.96
C TRP A 16 -16.29 -3.83 -8.62
N ALA A 17 -17.43 -4.49 -8.39
CA ALA A 17 -18.67 -3.81 -8.02
C ALA A 17 -18.52 -3.03 -6.69
N ASP A 18 -17.84 -3.61 -5.71
CA ASP A 18 -17.58 -2.95 -4.42
C ASP A 18 -16.70 -1.70 -4.60
N LEU A 19 -15.69 -1.77 -5.48
CA LEU A 19 -14.83 -0.63 -5.82
C LEU A 19 -15.57 0.46 -6.60
N GLU A 20 -16.50 0.09 -7.49
CA GLU A 20 -17.35 1.05 -8.22
C GLU A 20 -18.26 1.81 -7.27
N ALA A 21 -18.93 1.11 -6.35
CA ALA A 21 -19.78 1.73 -5.34
C ALA A 21 -18.98 2.70 -4.45
N TRP A 22 -17.83 2.26 -3.94
CA TRP A 22 -16.98 3.11 -3.09
C TRP A 22 -16.45 4.34 -3.86
N ALA A 23 -16.04 4.17 -5.12
CA ALA A 23 -15.62 5.30 -5.95
C ALA A 23 -16.77 6.31 -6.16
N ALA A 24 -18.01 5.84 -6.35
CA ALA A 24 -19.17 6.70 -6.49
C ALA A 24 -19.46 7.49 -5.20
N ASP A 25 -19.38 6.85 -4.04
CA ASP A 25 -19.56 7.49 -2.74
C ASP A 25 -18.55 8.62 -2.48
N GLU A 26 -17.32 8.46 -2.97
CA GLU A 26 -16.25 9.48 -2.87
C GLU A 26 -16.21 10.47 -4.05
N LEU A 27 -17.16 10.41 -4.99
CA LEU A 27 -17.17 11.21 -6.22
C LEU A 27 -15.84 11.13 -7.01
N ARG A 28 -15.27 9.92 -7.06
CA ARG A 28 -13.99 9.61 -7.70
C ARG A 28 -14.19 8.70 -8.89
N SER A 29 -13.25 8.73 -9.84
CA SER A 29 -13.17 7.66 -10.85
C SER A 29 -12.71 6.34 -10.22
N VAL A 30 -13.18 5.23 -10.76
CA VAL A 30 -12.81 3.87 -10.31
C VAL A 30 -11.29 3.65 -10.40
N ASN A 31 -10.65 4.11 -11.48
CA ASN A 31 -9.19 4.06 -11.62
C ASN A 31 -8.47 4.87 -10.53
N GLY A 32 -9.00 6.05 -10.18
CA GLY A 32 -8.47 6.84 -9.08
C GLY A 32 -8.63 6.14 -7.72
N GLN A 33 -9.74 5.43 -7.53
CA GLN A 33 -10.01 4.68 -6.30
C GLN A 33 -9.04 3.50 -6.16
N ILE A 34 -8.84 2.74 -7.23
CA ILE A 34 -7.86 1.64 -7.29
C ILE A 34 -6.46 2.16 -6.97
N GLU A 35 -6.05 3.27 -7.58
CA GLU A 35 -4.74 3.87 -7.32
C GLU A 35 -4.59 4.29 -5.85
N TYR A 36 -5.61 4.89 -5.26
CA TYR A 36 -5.62 5.28 -3.85
C TYR A 36 -5.44 4.05 -2.94
N VAL A 37 -6.28 3.02 -3.09
CA VAL A 37 -6.23 1.80 -2.28
C VAL A 37 -4.87 1.11 -2.40
N LEU A 38 -4.32 0.98 -3.61
CA LEU A 38 -3.01 0.36 -3.83
C LEU A 38 -1.87 1.16 -3.17
N ARG A 39 -1.92 2.49 -3.25
CA ARG A 39 -0.93 3.36 -2.59
C ARG A 39 -0.98 3.18 -1.07
N GLU A 40 -2.17 3.15 -0.50
CA GLU A 40 -2.38 2.94 0.93
C GLU A 40 -1.90 1.57 1.41
N ALA A 41 -2.21 0.50 0.65
CA ALA A 41 -1.76 -0.85 0.94
C ALA A 41 -0.22 -0.97 0.93
N VAL A 42 0.44 -0.41 -0.10
CA VAL A 42 1.90 -0.40 -0.20
C VAL A 42 2.53 0.42 0.92
N ARG A 43 1.97 1.59 1.25
CA ARG A 43 2.45 2.45 2.34
C ARG A 43 2.36 1.74 3.68
N THR A 44 1.23 1.08 3.95
CA THR A 44 1.02 0.33 5.18
C THR A 44 1.95 -0.87 5.29
N ARG A 45 2.14 -1.62 4.20
CA ARG A 45 3.13 -2.71 4.16
C ARG A 45 4.56 -2.21 4.41
N ARG A 46 4.97 -1.07 3.83
CA ARG A 46 6.30 -0.51 4.06
C ARG A 46 6.52 -0.10 5.51
N ARG A 47 5.54 0.57 6.12
CA ARG A 47 5.57 0.94 7.54
C ARG A 47 5.68 -0.29 8.44
N SER A 48 4.95 -1.37 8.14
CA SER A 48 5.05 -2.60 8.93
C SER A 48 6.42 -3.27 8.82
N HIS A 49 7.09 -3.18 7.67
CA HIS A 49 8.44 -3.72 7.47
C HIS A 49 9.51 -2.89 8.19
N GLN A 50 9.37 -1.57 8.27
CA GLN A 50 10.31 -0.69 8.99
C GLN A 50 10.26 -0.91 10.51
N LYS A 51 9.06 -1.18 11.05
CA LYS A 51 8.90 -1.46 12.49
C LYS A 51 9.58 -2.77 12.94
N GLY A 52 9.85 -3.69 12.01
CA GLY A 52 10.59 -4.92 12.28
C GLY A 52 12.12 -4.78 12.20
N THR A 53 12.64 -3.65 11.70
CA THR A 53 14.09 -3.41 11.55
C THR A 53 14.68 -2.53 12.65
N GLU A 54 13.86 -1.94 13.52
CA GLU A 54 14.30 -1.05 14.61
C GLU A 54 14.39 -1.74 15.98
N ASP A 55 14.03 -3.03 16.08
CA ASP A 55 14.06 -3.80 17.35
C ASP A 55 15.33 -4.65 17.54
N GLU A 56 16.26 -4.62 16.58
CA GLU A 56 17.65 -5.08 16.78
C GLU A 56 18.53 -3.85 17.07
N GLY A 57 18.41 -3.33 18.28
CA GLY A 57 19.32 -2.30 18.78
C GLY A 57 20.77 -2.80 18.79
N PRO A 58 21.77 -1.89 18.70
CA PRO A 58 23.15 -2.28 18.91
C PRO A 58 23.29 -2.73 20.36
N THR A 59 23.57 -4.01 20.59
CA THR A 59 23.99 -4.50 21.90
C THR A 59 25.31 -3.84 22.27
N ALA A 60 25.21 -2.68 22.92
CA ALA A 60 26.31 -2.05 23.63
C ALA A 60 26.66 -2.97 24.81
N GLY A 61 27.62 -3.85 24.59
CA GLY A 61 27.97 -4.89 25.55
C GLY A 61 29.31 -5.55 25.26
N ASP A 62 30.33 -4.77 24.90
CA ASP A 62 31.71 -5.17 25.17
C ASP A 62 32.55 -3.94 25.49
N ALA A 63 32.40 -3.46 26.71
CA ALA A 63 33.32 -2.54 27.34
C ALA A 63 33.68 -3.11 28.72
N GLY A 64 34.78 -3.86 28.75
CA GLY A 64 35.60 -4.04 29.95
C GLY A 64 35.57 -5.43 30.57
N ARG A 65 36.59 -6.25 30.28
CA ARG A 65 37.73 -6.51 31.18
C ARG A 65 38.71 -7.52 30.57
#